data_AF-W1Y3T6-F1
#
_entry.id   AF-W1Y3T6-F1
#
_cell.length_a   1.000
_cell.length_b   1.000
_cell.length_c   1.000
_cell.angle_alpha   90.00
_cell.angle_beta   90.00
_cell.angle_gamma   90.00
#
_symmetry.space_group_name_H-M   'P 1'
#
loop_
_entity.id
_entity.type
_entity.pdbx_description
1 polymer ?
#
loop_
_entity_poly.entity_id
_entity_poly.type
_entity_poly.pdbx_seq_one_letter_code
_entity_poly.pdbx_strand_id
1 'polypeptide(L)' 'DMATEAILADLPPVRETQGKPKIAVVAHDLRYDGKTNQQLVREMMALGDKIELHTFGKFSPFTAGNVVNHG' A
#
# COMPACT_ATOMS: atom_id res chain seq x y z
N ASP A 1 32.63 -1.71 1.64
CA ASP A 1 32.96 -0.65 0.67
C ASP A 1 32.58 0.68 1.32
N MET A 2 33.58 1.44 1.82
CA MET A 2 33.33 2.67 2.59
C MET A 2 32.62 3.76 1.77
N ALA A 3 32.65 3.65 0.44
CA ALA A 3 31.93 4.57 -0.44
C ALA A 3 30.41 4.45 -0.29
N THR A 4 29.89 3.24 -0.02
CA THR A 4 28.44 3.02 0.11
C THR A 4 27.90 3.59 1.43
N GLU A 5 28.65 3.46 2.53
CA GLU A 5 28.25 3.98 3.85
C GLU A 5 28.23 5.51 3.90
N ALA A 6 29.18 6.17 3.23
CA ALA A 6 29.22 7.62 3.14
C ALA A 6 28.01 8.21 2.38
N ILE A 7 27.55 7.53 1.34
CA ILE A 7 26.36 7.94 0.56
C ILE A 7 25.08 7.78 1.39
N LEU A 8 24.99 6.70 2.18
CA LEU A 8 23.83 6.45 3.05
C LEU A 8 23.73 7.43 4.22
N ALA A 9 24.86 7.93 4.72
CA ALA A 9 24.92 8.89 5.83
C ALA A 9 24.44 10.30 5.45
N ASP A 10 24.50 10.66 4.16
CA ASP A 10 24.14 11.99 3.65
C ASP A 10 22.69 12.04 3.10
N LEU A 11 21.99 10.90 3.12
CA LEU A 11 20.57 10.87 2.82
C LEU A 11 19.82 11.59 3.95
N PRO A 12 18.88 12.49 3.62
CA PRO A 12 18.03 13.10 4.64
C PRO A 12 17.38 11.97 5.44
N PRO A 13 17.32 12.08 6.78
CA PRO A 13 16.71 11.04 7.60
C PRO A 13 15.33 10.77 7.06
N VAL A 14 15.04 9.48 6.80
CA VAL A 14 13.71 9.04 6.40
C VAL A 14 12.77 9.55 7.48
N ARG A 15 12.03 10.61 7.17
CA ARG A 15 10.98 11.10 8.04
C ARG A 15 9.98 9.96 8.08
N GLU A 16 9.84 9.31 9.23
CA GLU A 16 8.70 8.43 9.44
C GLU A 16 7.46 9.23 9.04
N THR A 17 6.72 8.69 8.08
CA THR A 17 5.52 9.35 7.60
C THR A 17 4.57 9.40 8.78
N GLN A 18 4.37 10.59 9.35
CA GLN A 18 3.41 10.78 10.43
C GLN A 18 2.02 10.43 9.87
N GLY A 19 1.42 9.36 10.39
CA GLY A 19 0.12 8.87 9.94
C GLY A 19 -0.01 7.36 10.00
N LYS A 20 -1.15 6.87 9.54
CA LYS A 20 -1.41 5.43 9.41
C LYS A 20 -0.51 4.86 8.32
N PRO A 21 0.10 3.67 8.51
CA PRO A 21 0.81 2.96 7.45
C PRO A 21 -0.04 2.86 6.18
N LYS A 22 0.57 3.19 5.03
CA LYS A 22 -0.09 3.15 3.73
C LYS A 22 0.30 1.91 2.97
N ILE A 23 -0.67 1.18 2.43
CA ILE A 23 -0.45 -0.03 1.64
C ILE A 23 -1.05 0.16 0.26
N ALA A 24 -0.30 -0.19 -0.79
CA ALA A 24 -0.78 -0.12 -2.17
C ALA A 24 -1.00 -1.52 -2.75
N VAL A 25 -2.20 -1.77 -3.27
CA VAL A 25 -2.54 -2.96 -4.06
C VAL A 25 -2.64 -2.54 -5.53
N VAL A 26 -1.77 -3.10 -6.36
CA VAL A 26 -1.66 -2.71 -7.78
C VAL A 26 -1.94 -3.91 -8.68
N ALA A 27 -2.93 -3.77 -9.57
CA ALA A 27 -3.26 -4.75 -10.60
C ALA A 27 -3.86 -4.06 -11.83
N HIS A 28 -3.99 -4.76 -12.96
CA HIS A 28 -4.67 -4.20 -14.14
C HIS A 28 -6.19 -4.19 -13.98
N ASP A 29 -6.78 -5.30 -13.52
CA ASP A 29 -8.19 -5.44 -13.14
C ASP A 29 -8.24 -6.11 -11.76
N LEU A 30 -8.86 -5.44 -10.80
CA LEU A 30 -8.87 -5.84 -9.39
C LEU A 30 -10.00 -6.81 -9.05
N ARG A 31 -10.84 -7.20 -10.00
CA ARG A 31 -11.86 -8.25 -9.79
C ARG A 31 -11.30 -9.65 -9.96
N TYR A 32 -10.22 -9.78 -10.73
CA TYR A 32 -9.64 -11.07 -11.07
C TYR A 32 -8.72 -11.57 -9.94
N ASP A 33 -8.98 -12.78 -9.47
CA ASP A 33 -8.29 -13.39 -8.34
C ASP A 33 -6.95 -14.06 -8.73
N GLY A 34 -6.59 -14.11 -10.01
CA GLY A 34 -5.38 -14.81 -10.43
C GLY A 34 -4.04 -14.17 -10.01
N LYS A 35 -4.01 -12.87 -9.71
CA LYS A 35 -2.83 -12.17 -9.15
C LYS A 35 -3.11 -11.42 -7.85
N THR A 36 -4.39 -11.19 -7.57
CA THR A 36 -4.83 -10.44 -6.39
C THR A 36 -5.59 -11.40 -5.49
N ASN A 37 -4.99 -11.80 -4.38
CA ASN A 37 -5.70 -12.56 -3.36
C ASN A 37 -6.74 -11.66 -2.69
N GLN A 38 -8.01 -11.80 -3.13
CA GLN A 38 -9.14 -10.99 -2.67
C GLN A 38 -9.35 -11.09 -1.16
N GLN A 39 -9.16 -12.28 -0.59
CA GLN A 39 -9.36 -12.52 0.84
C GLN A 39 -8.32 -11.75 1.66
N LEU A 40 -7.05 -11.81 1.26
CA LEU A 40 -5.98 -11.04 1.90
C LEU A 40 -6.26 -9.53 1.84
N VAL A 41 -6.76 -9.01 0.71
CA VAL A 41 -7.11 -7.58 0.60
C VAL A 41 -8.27 -7.23 1.53
N ARG A 42 -9.28 -8.11 1.69
CA ARG A 42 -10.38 -7.91 2.65
C ARG A 42 -9.91 -7.95 4.10
N GLU A 43 -8.95 -8.80 4.42
CA GLU A 43 -8.34 -8.85 5.76
C GLU A 43 -7.57 -7.55 6.06
N MET A 44 -6.85 -7.01 5.07
CA MET A 44 -6.23 -5.68 5.19
C MET A 44 -7.28 -4.58 5.39
N MET A 45 -8.40 -4.61 4.65
CA MET A 45 -9.51 -3.67 4.88
C MET A 45 -10.05 -3.75 6.31
N ALA A 46 -10.19 -4.97 6.86
CA ALA A 46 -10.70 -5.20 8.21
C ALA A 46 -9.78 -4.64 9.32
N LEU A 47 -8.52 -4.31 9.02
CA LEU A 47 -7.64 -3.60 9.95
C LEU A 47 -8.11 -2.17 10.24
N GLY A 48 -9.02 -1.63 9.42
CA GLY A 48 -9.70 -0.36 9.69
C GLY A 48 -8.74 0.80 9.82
N ASP A 49 -8.80 1.50 10.95
CA ASP A 49 -8.01 2.68 11.23
C ASP A 49 -6.52 2.43 11.49
N LYS A 50 -6.08 1.16 11.52
CA LYS A 50 -4.67 0.81 11.65
C LYS A 50 -3.87 1.05 10.37
N ILE A 51 -4.53 1.11 9.20
CA ILE A 51 -3.88 1.32 7.90
C ILE A 51 -4.71 2.24 7.00
N GLU A 52 -4.09 2.73 5.94
CA GLU A 52 -4.74 3.34 4.77
C GLU A 52 -4.45 2.47 3.54
N LEU A 53 -5.49 1.91 2.91
CA LEU A 53 -5.36 0.98 1.80
C LEU A 53 -5.64 1.69 0.47
N HIS A 54 -4.66 1.73 -0.41
CA HIS A 54 -4.77 2.31 -1.75
C HIS A 54 -4.92 1.19 -2.78
N THR A 55 -5.90 1.32 -3.68
CA THR A 55 -6.06 0.39 -4.80
C THR A 55 -5.80 1.09 -6.13
N PHE A 56 -4.97 0.48 -6.97
CA PHE A 56 -4.65 0.94 -8.32
C PHE A 56 -4.95 -0.18 -9.31
N GLY A 57 -5.88 0.06 -10.22
CA GLY A 57 -6.34 -0.94 -11.19
C GLY A 57 -7.81 -0.77 -11.48
N LYS A 58 -8.27 -1.23 -12.63
CA LYS A 58 -9.68 -1.04 -13.02
C LYS A 58 -10.61 -1.88 -12.14
N PHE A 59 -11.82 -1.38 -11.95
CA PHE A 59 -12.94 -2.11 -11.35
C PHE A 59 -12.66 -2.64 -9.94
N SER A 60 -11.95 -1.89 -9.10
CA SER A 60 -11.72 -2.29 -7.70
C SER A 60 -13.03 -2.71 -7.00
N PRO A 61 -13.13 -3.97 -6.52
CA PRO A 61 -14.29 -4.42 -5.75
C PRO A 61 -14.18 -4.06 -4.26
N PHE A 62 -13.13 -3.33 -3.87
CA PHE A 62 -12.80 -3.05 -2.48
C PHE A 62 -13.36 -1.69 -2.04
N THR A 63 -14.22 -1.70 -1.04
CA THR A 63 -14.85 -0.49 -0.51
C THR A 63 -14.98 -0.58 1.01
N ALA A 64 -14.34 0.34 1.72
CA ALA A 64 -14.45 0.54 3.16
C ALA A 64 -13.92 1.95 3.52
N GLY A 65 -14.14 2.40 4.75
CA GLY A 65 -13.74 3.74 5.20
C GLY A 65 -12.23 3.99 5.24
N ASN A 66 -11.41 2.94 5.19
CA ASN A 66 -9.95 3.01 5.13
C ASN A 66 -9.39 2.74 3.71
N VAL A 67 -10.24 2.69 2.68
CA VAL A 67 -9.85 2.40 1.29
C VAL A 67 -9.92 3.66 0.45
N VAL A 68 -8.84 3.96 -0.27
CA VAL A 68 -8.77 5.01 -1.30
C VAL A 68 -8.58 4.35 -2.66
N ASN A 69 -9.57 4.46 -3.53
CA ASN A 69 -9.49 3.88 -4.87
C ASN A 69 -8.99 4.90 -5.90
N HIS A 70 -8.02 4.49 -6.72
CA HIS A 70 -7.39 5.29 -7.79
C HIS A 70 -7.75 4.77 -9.21
N GLY A 71 -8.63 3.77 -9.35
CA GLY A 71 -9.03 3.20 -10.66
C GLY A 71 -10.23 2.24 -10.67
#